data_AF-A0A8S9SUH9-F1
#
_entry.id   AF-A0A8S9SUH9-F1
#
_cell.length_a   1.000
_cell.length_b   1.000
_cell.length_c   1.000
_cell.angle_alpha   90.00
_cell.angle_beta   90.00
_cell.angle_gamma   90.00
#
_symmetry.space_group_name_H-M   'P 1'
#
loop_
_entity.id
_entity.type
_entity.pdbx_description
1 polymer ?
#
loop_
_entity_poly.entity_id
_entity_poly.type
_entity_poly.pdbx_seq_one_letter_code
_entity_poly.pdbx_strand_id
1 'polypeptide(L)'
;MNISIRCSGEGIDSEKSLLDEQGLRIAENQENSQKNRRKLAESTRDFKKASAEDKLGMFNSLLKGYQEEVDNITKRAKFGENAFLNIYQKLYEAPDPFPALASIAVQLSEKTCLLEKAEAKGEELTAKVNEQQRLIQKLEDDILKGYSSKERKGALFNEWEFSEAGVAEQSEAMDQKHVPSDQEQSSMLKVICSQRDRFRARLRETEEEIRRLKEKIGFLTDELEKTKADNVKLYGKIRYVQDYNHDKVVSRGSKKYVEDVESGFSSDVESKYKKIYEDDINPFAAFSKKEREQRIKDLGIRDRITLSSGRFLLGNKYARTFAFFYTIGLHVLVFTCLYRMSALSYLSHGAEETPVTETTTNLPR
;
A
#
# COMPACT_ATOMS: atom_id res chain seq x y z
N MET A 1 28.30 -7.20 -28.04
CA MET A 1 28.55 -8.64 -27.87
C MET A 1 27.39 -9.19 -27.03
N ASN A 2 26.31 -9.60 -27.69
CA ASN A 2 25.09 -10.05 -27.03
C ASN A 2 25.28 -11.47 -26.53
N ILE A 3 25.54 -11.64 -25.23
CA ILE A 3 25.54 -12.95 -24.59
C ILE A 3 24.07 -13.32 -24.38
N SER A 4 23.49 -13.98 -25.39
CA SER A 4 22.21 -14.66 -25.27
C SER A 4 22.42 -15.86 -24.36
N ILE A 5 22.17 -15.67 -23.06
CA ILE A 5 22.05 -16.78 -22.12
C ILE A 5 20.72 -17.46 -22.44
N ARG A 6 20.76 -18.45 -23.33
CA ARG A 6 19.76 -19.50 -23.37
C ARG A 6 19.91 -20.27 -22.05
N CYS A 7 19.22 -19.82 -21.00
CA CYS A 7 18.78 -20.75 -19.97
C CYS A 7 17.89 -21.75 -20.70
N SER A 8 18.41 -22.93 -20.96
CA SER A 8 17.65 -24.07 -21.48
C SER A 8 16.40 -24.20 -20.61
N GLY A 9 15.23 -23.95 -21.21
CA GLY A 9 13.93 -23.90 -20.54
C GLY A 9 13.38 -25.26 -20.10
N GLU A 10 14.25 -26.24 -19.85
CA GLU A 10 13.89 -27.42 -19.04
C GLU A 10 14.07 -27.00 -17.58
N GLY A 11 13.13 -26.20 -17.12
CA GLY A 11 13.26 -25.38 -15.91
C GLY A 11 13.43 -26.22 -14.65
N ILE A 12 14.17 -25.63 -13.70
CA ILE A 12 14.38 -26.07 -12.31
C ILE A 12 13.16 -26.76 -11.67
N ASP A 13 11.94 -26.40 -12.07
CA ASP A 13 10.70 -27.02 -11.59
C ASP A 13 10.54 -28.50 -11.99
N SER A 14 10.99 -28.91 -13.18
CA SER A 14 11.01 -30.33 -13.58
C SER A 14 12.03 -31.11 -12.76
N GLU A 15 13.18 -30.50 -12.48
CA GLU A 15 14.24 -31.08 -11.68
C GLU A 15 13.84 -31.19 -10.21
N LYS A 16 13.15 -30.18 -9.66
CA LYS A 16 12.54 -30.24 -8.33
C LYS A 16 11.55 -31.39 -8.22
N SER A 17 10.67 -31.56 -9.22
CA SER A 17 9.72 -32.68 -9.22
C SER A 17 10.44 -34.04 -9.21
N LEU A 18 11.53 -34.18 -9.96
CA LEU A 18 12.34 -35.41 -9.96
C LEU A 18 13.01 -35.65 -8.60
N LEU A 19 13.54 -34.61 -7.97
CA LEU A 19 14.17 -34.68 -6.65
C LEU A 19 13.15 -35.01 -5.55
N ASP A 20 11.94 -34.45 -5.64
CA ASP A 20 10.84 -34.75 -4.74
C ASP A 20 10.42 -36.22 -4.85
N GLU A 21 10.32 -36.75 -6.07
CA GLU A 21 10.03 -38.16 -6.31
C GLU A 21 11.14 -39.07 -5.76
N GLN A 22 12.41 -38.73 -6.01
CA GLN A 22 13.56 -39.46 -5.47
C GLN A 22 13.56 -39.43 -3.93
N GLY A 23 13.27 -38.28 -3.32
CA GLY A 23 13.17 -38.11 -1.87
C GLY A 23 12.06 -38.97 -1.26
N LEU A 24 10.88 -39.01 -1.89
CA LEU A 24 9.77 -39.89 -1.48
C LEU A 24 10.19 -41.36 -1.56
N ARG A 25 10.83 -41.80 -2.64
CA ARG A 25 11.32 -43.17 -2.80
C ARG A 25 12.38 -43.54 -1.75
N ILE A 26 13.26 -42.61 -1.36
CA ILE A 26 14.23 -42.84 -0.28
C ILE A 26 13.51 -43.07 1.05
N ALA A 27 12.50 -42.24 1.36
CA ALA A 27 11.72 -42.37 2.58
C ALA A 27 10.96 -43.72 2.64
N GLU A 28 10.31 -44.10 1.53
CA GLU A 28 9.61 -45.38 1.41
C GLU A 28 10.57 -46.57 1.56
N ASN A 29 11.73 -46.53 0.90
CA ASN A 29 12.76 -47.57 1.03
C ASN A 29 13.32 -47.68 2.46
N GLN A 30 13.39 -46.56 3.18
CA GLN A 30 13.80 -46.55 4.59
C GLN A 30 12.74 -47.20 5.48
N GLU A 31 11.45 -46.88 5.28
CA GLU A 31 10.34 -47.49 6.00
C GLU A 31 10.23 -49.00 5.73
N ASN A 32 10.32 -49.40 4.47
CA ASN A 32 10.24 -50.81 4.06
C ASN A 32 11.37 -51.65 4.68
N SER A 33 12.61 -51.15 4.70
CA SER A 33 13.71 -51.84 5.38
C SER A 33 13.52 -51.92 6.90
N GLN A 34 12.91 -50.92 7.54
CA GLN A 34 12.55 -51.04 8.96
C GLN A 34 11.51 -52.13 9.20
N LYS A 35 10.47 -52.20 8.36
CA LYS A 35 9.45 -53.25 8.43
C LYS A 35 10.05 -54.64 8.20
N ASN A 36 10.86 -54.81 7.15
CA ASN A 36 11.50 -56.09 6.83
C ASN A 36 12.45 -56.55 7.94
N ARG A 37 13.24 -55.63 8.52
CA ARG A 37 14.13 -55.94 9.63
C ARG A 37 13.37 -56.38 10.88
N ARG A 38 12.23 -55.77 11.18
CA ARG A 38 11.34 -56.20 12.27
C ARG A 38 10.77 -57.60 12.01
N LYS A 39 10.26 -57.85 10.81
CA LYS A 39 9.77 -59.18 10.40
C LYS A 39 10.86 -60.24 10.52
N LEU A 40 12.08 -59.96 10.06
CA LEU A 40 13.21 -60.88 10.19
C LEU A 40 13.59 -61.15 11.64
N ALA A 41 13.57 -60.11 12.49
CA ALA A 41 13.83 -60.29 13.92
C ALA A 41 12.77 -61.18 14.59
N GLU A 42 11.50 -61.03 14.21
CA GLU A 42 10.39 -61.89 14.66
C GLU A 42 10.56 -63.33 14.17
N SER A 43 10.74 -63.55 12.86
CA SER A 43 10.96 -64.88 12.28
C SER A 43 12.19 -65.58 12.87
N THR A 44 13.25 -64.83 13.19
CA THR A 44 14.45 -65.38 13.86
C THR A 44 14.17 -65.80 15.29
N ARG A 45 13.38 -64.99 16.01
CA ARG A 45 12.95 -65.31 17.37
C ARG A 45 12.06 -66.55 17.38
N ASP A 46 11.15 -66.67 16.43
CA ASP A 46 10.21 -67.78 16.32
C ASP A 46 10.94 -69.06 15.91
N PHE A 47 11.87 -68.97 14.95
CA PHE A 47 12.80 -70.06 14.61
C PHE A 47 13.59 -70.56 15.83
N LYS A 48 14.07 -69.65 16.69
CA LYS A 48 14.81 -70.02 17.92
C LYS A 48 13.93 -70.81 18.89
N LYS A 49 12.63 -70.49 18.98
CA LYS A 49 11.65 -71.13 19.87
C LYS A 49 11.07 -72.43 19.32
N ALA A 50 11.14 -72.66 18.02
CA ALA A 50 10.56 -73.81 17.35
C ALA A 50 11.21 -75.16 17.76
N SER A 51 10.47 -76.25 17.58
CA SER A 51 10.95 -77.62 17.78
C SER A 51 12.00 -78.01 16.72
N ALA A 52 12.71 -79.13 16.90
CA ALA A 52 13.74 -79.56 15.95
C ALA A 52 13.17 -79.91 14.55
N GLU A 53 11.97 -80.47 14.49
CA GLU A 53 11.28 -80.79 13.24
C GLU A 53 10.77 -79.52 12.53
N ASP A 54 10.19 -78.57 13.29
CA ASP A 54 9.68 -77.31 12.73
C ASP A 54 10.80 -76.39 12.23
N LYS A 55 11.97 -76.40 12.90
CA LYS A 55 13.15 -75.62 12.48
C LYS A 55 13.57 -75.97 11.06
N LEU A 56 13.56 -77.25 10.68
CA LEU A 56 13.96 -77.67 9.34
C LEU A 56 13.02 -77.07 8.27
N GLY A 57 11.71 -76.99 8.56
CA GLY A 57 10.72 -76.35 7.69
C GLY A 57 10.86 -74.83 7.61
N MET A 58 11.18 -74.16 8.72
CA MET A 58 11.32 -72.70 8.79
C MET A 58 12.65 -72.17 8.23
N PHE A 59 13.71 -72.98 8.22
CA PHE A 59 15.07 -72.56 7.88
C PHE A 59 15.18 -71.96 6.48
N ASN A 60 14.60 -72.62 5.47
CA ASN A 60 14.66 -72.15 4.08
C ASN A 60 13.95 -70.79 3.90
N SER A 61 12.82 -70.59 4.57
CA SER A 61 12.10 -69.32 4.54
C SER A 61 12.89 -68.21 5.23
N LEU A 62 13.50 -68.49 6.38
CA LEU A 62 14.31 -67.53 7.12
C LEU A 62 15.56 -67.11 6.33
N LEU A 63 16.29 -68.08 5.76
CA LEU A 63 17.46 -67.81 4.94
C LEU A 63 17.12 -66.95 3.73
N LYS A 64 16.01 -67.28 3.04
CA LYS A 64 15.54 -66.50 1.89
C LYS A 64 15.16 -65.08 2.29
N GLY A 65 14.49 -64.89 3.44
CA GLY A 65 14.17 -63.56 3.96
C GLY A 65 15.43 -62.72 4.25
N TYR A 66 16.48 -63.32 4.84
CA TYR A 66 17.74 -62.62 5.06
C TYR A 66 18.44 -62.25 3.75
N GLN A 67 18.45 -63.16 2.77
CA GLN A 67 19.01 -62.89 1.44
C GLN A 67 18.27 -61.72 0.76
N GLU A 68 16.93 -61.75 0.77
CA GLU A 68 16.12 -60.68 0.20
C GLU A 68 16.38 -59.33 0.86
N GLU A 69 16.54 -59.26 2.20
CA GLU A 69 16.88 -58.00 2.86
C GLU A 69 18.28 -57.50 2.52
N VAL A 70 19.28 -58.39 2.37
CA VAL A 70 20.62 -58.01 1.91
C VAL A 70 20.58 -57.42 0.49
N ASP A 71 19.83 -58.05 -0.41
CA ASP A 71 19.65 -57.55 -1.78
C ASP A 71 18.92 -56.19 -1.78
N ASN A 72 17.90 -56.04 -0.95
CA ASN A 72 17.15 -54.78 -0.82
C ASN A 72 18.01 -53.65 -0.24
N ILE A 73 18.87 -53.94 0.75
CA ILE A 73 19.83 -52.98 1.29
C ILE A 73 20.80 -52.53 0.20
N THR A 74 21.31 -53.45 -0.60
CA THR A 74 22.24 -53.16 -1.70
C THR A 74 21.57 -52.28 -2.77
N LYS A 75 20.33 -52.60 -3.16
CA LYS A 75 19.54 -51.79 -4.10
C LYS A 75 19.29 -50.38 -3.57
N ARG A 76 18.93 -50.26 -2.29
CA ARG A 76 18.71 -48.95 -1.64
C ARG A 76 19.99 -48.11 -1.60
N ALA A 77 21.12 -48.71 -1.26
CA ALA A 77 22.42 -48.01 -1.23
C ALA A 77 22.75 -47.45 -2.62
N LYS A 78 22.68 -48.28 -3.65
CA LYS A 78 22.88 -47.87 -5.04
C LYS A 78 21.92 -46.75 -5.46
N PHE A 79 20.64 -46.85 -5.09
CA PHE A 79 19.66 -45.81 -5.42
C PHE A 79 20.04 -44.46 -4.79
N GLY A 80 20.39 -44.45 -3.51
CA GLY A 80 20.81 -43.23 -2.81
C GLY A 80 22.09 -42.62 -3.37
N GLU A 81 23.09 -43.45 -3.68
CA GLU A 81 24.36 -43.02 -4.30
C GLU A 81 24.12 -42.39 -5.68
N ASN A 82 23.30 -43.02 -6.52
CA ASN A 82 22.96 -42.49 -7.85
C ASN A 82 22.18 -41.17 -7.77
N ALA A 83 21.22 -41.06 -6.86
CA ALA A 83 20.47 -39.82 -6.64
C ALA A 83 21.41 -38.67 -6.23
N PHE A 84 22.34 -38.94 -5.30
CA PHE A 84 23.33 -37.96 -4.87
C PHE A 84 24.25 -37.52 -6.01
N LEU A 85 24.83 -38.47 -6.75
CA LEU A 85 25.74 -38.16 -7.86
C LEU A 85 25.05 -37.36 -8.97
N ASN A 86 23.77 -37.65 -9.24
CA ASN A 86 22.98 -36.89 -10.20
C ASN A 86 22.87 -35.40 -9.82
N ILE A 87 22.57 -35.12 -8.55
CA ILE A 87 22.51 -33.74 -8.03
C ILE A 87 23.89 -33.09 -8.08
N TYR A 88 24.92 -33.78 -7.62
CA TYR A 88 26.28 -33.27 -7.59
C TYR A 88 26.77 -32.89 -8.98
N GLN A 89 26.53 -33.73 -9.98
CA GLN A 89 26.91 -33.45 -11.36
C GLN A 89 26.22 -32.18 -11.90
N LYS A 90 24.91 -32.03 -11.66
CA LYS A 90 24.17 -30.84 -12.09
C LYS A 90 24.66 -29.55 -11.43
N LEU A 91 24.95 -29.60 -10.13
CA LEU A 91 25.51 -28.46 -9.40
C LEU A 91 26.93 -28.12 -9.87
N TYR A 92 27.72 -29.13 -10.23
CA TYR A 92 29.07 -28.94 -10.75
C TYR A 92 29.08 -28.35 -12.17
N GLU A 93 28.13 -28.74 -13.01
CA GLU A 93 27.98 -28.24 -14.38
C GLU A 93 27.28 -26.87 -14.45
N ALA A 94 26.67 -26.40 -13.36
CA ALA A 94 25.96 -25.13 -13.33
C ALA A 94 26.92 -23.94 -13.54
N PRO A 95 26.58 -22.99 -14.43
CA PRO A 95 27.40 -21.79 -14.63
C PRO A 95 27.39 -20.90 -13.38
N ASP A 96 28.48 -20.16 -13.17
CA ASP A 96 28.59 -19.20 -12.08
C ASP A 96 27.43 -18.18 -12.14
N PRO A 97 26.62 -18.02 -11.08
CA PRO A 97 25.52 -17.07 -11.05
C PRO A 97 25.97 -15.60 -10.94
N PHE A 98 27.20 -15.33 -10.48
CA PHE A 98 27.66 -13.98 -10.18
C PHE A 98 27.64 -13.03 -11.39
N PRO A 99 28.12 -13.40 -12.59
CA PRO A 99 28.08 -12.52 -13.76
C PRO A 99 26.65 -12.13 -14.18
N ALA A 100 25.69 -13.05 -14.07
CA ALA A 100 24.29 -12.77 -14.39
C ALA A 100 23.68 -11.79 -13.39
N LEU A 101 23.93 -12.00 -12.09
CA LEU A 101 23.47 -11.10 -11.02
C LEU A 101 24.09 -9.71 -11.15
N ALA A 102 25.39 -9.63 -11.44
CA ALA A 102 26.09 -8.37 -11.66
C ALA A 102 25.50 -7.60 -12.84
N SER A 103 25.19 -8.28 -13.95
CA SER A 103 24.54 -7.66 -15.11
C SER A 103 23.15 -7.11 -14.77
N ILE A 104 22.35 -7.87 -14.02
CA ILE A 104 21.02 -7.44 -13.58
C ILE A 104 21.12 -6.23 -12.65
N ALA A 105 22.09 -6.22 -11.72
CA ALA A 105 22.29 -5.11 -10.80
C ALA A 105 22.64 -3.81 -11.55
N VAL A 106 23.50 -3.88 -12.58
CA VAL A 106 23.83 -2.73 -13.43
C VAL A 106 22.59 -2.26 -14.20
N GLN A 107 21.84 -3.17 -14.83
CA GLN A 107 20.61 -2.81 -15.55
C GLN A 107 19.55 -2.19 -14.63
N LEU A 108 19.42 -2.68 -13.40
CA LEU A 108 18.49 -2.13 -12.41
C LEU A 108 18.91 -0.72 -12.01
N SER A 109 20.20 -0.49 -11.75
CA SER A 109 20.74 0.85 -11.48
C SER A 109 20.46 1.84 -12.62
N GLU A 110 20.69 1.43 -13.87
CA GLU A 110 20.38 2.24 -15.06
C GLU A 110 18.89 2.57 -15.15
N LYS A 111 18.02 1.57 -14.93
CA LYS A 111 16.56 1.75 -14.94
C LYS A 111 16.08 2.69 -13.84
N THR A 112 16.62 2.58 -12.63
CA THR A 112 16.30 3.48 -11.51
C THR A 112 16.70 4.92 -11.85
N CYS A 113 17.90 5.14 -12.38
CA CYS A 113 18.34 6.47 -12.80
C CYS A 113 17.44 7.06 -13.91
N LEU A 114 16.97 6.24 -14.84
CA LEU A 114 16.02 6.68 -15.87
C LEU A 114 14.64 7.01 -15.29
N LEU A 115 14.17 6.25 -14.30
CA LEU A 115 12.91 6.50 -13.60
C LEU A 115 12.96 7.84 -12.86
N GLU A 116 14.00 8.09 -12.07
CA GLU A 116 14.21 9.35 -11.35
C GLU A 116 14.20 10.56 -12.30
N LYS A 117 14.88 10.44 -13.45
CA LYS A 117 14.87 11.49 -14.50
C LYS A 117 13.48 11.72 -15.10
N ALA A 118 12.69 10.66 -15.25
CA ALA A 118 11.33 10.76 -15.77
C ALA A 118 10.38 11.39 -14.74
N GLU A 119 10.52 11.03 -13.47
CA GLU A 119 9.77 11.61 -12.35
C GLU A 119 10.06 13.11 -12.19
N ALA A 120 11.33 13.51 -12.20
CA ALA A 120 11.71 14.92 -12.14
C ALA A 120 11.12 15.76 -13.29
N LYS A 121 11.09 15.20 -14.52
CA LYS A 121 10.41 15.85 -15.64
C LYS A 121 8.90 15.93 -15.45
N GLY A 122 8.29 14.92 -14.83
CA GLY A 122 6.87 14.92 -14.47
C GLY A 122 6.53 16.04 -13.48
N GLU A 123 7.36 16.24 -12.46
CA GLU A 123 7.22 17.33 -11.49
C GLU A 123 7.37 18.70 -12.17
N GLU A 124 8.37 18.87 -13.04
CA GLU A 124 8.60 20.12 -13.78
C GLU A 124 7.39 20.48 -14.66
N LEU A 125 6.87 19.52 -15.42
CA LEU A 125 5.68 19.72 -16.25
C LEU A 125 4.45 20.05 -15.41
N THR A 126 4.28 19.37 -14.27
CA THR A 126 3.17 19.65 -13.34
C THR A 126 3.27 21.06 -12.77
N ALA A 127 4.48 21.53 -12.42
CA ALA A 127 4.70 22.90 -11.97
C ALA A 127 4.38 23.93 -13.06
N LYS A 128 4.76 23.66 -14.32
CA LYS A 128 4.40 24.53 -15.47
C LYS A 128 2.90 24.61 -15.69
N VAL A 129 2.18 23.48 -15.59
CA VAL A 129 0.71 23.46 -15.69
C VAL A 129 0.07 24.29 -14.59
N ASN A 130 0.53 24.16 -13.34
CA ASN A 130 0.01 24.94 -12.22
C ASN A 130 0.24 26.46 -12.41
N GLU A 131 1.41 26.87 -12.89
CA GLU A 131 1.68 28.28 -13.15
C GLU A 131 0.84 28.82 -14.31
N GLN A 132 0.64 28.04 -15.37
CA GLN A 132 -0.27 28.39 -16.46
C GLN A 132 -1.71 28.54 -15.96
N GLN A 133 -2.20 27.63 -15.12
CA GLN A 133 -3.53 27.70 -14.53
C GLN A 133 -3.70 28.97 -13.68
N ARG A 134 -2.68 29.34 -12.89
CA ARG A 134 -2.68 30.57 -12.09
C ARG A 134 -2.72 31.82 -12.96
N LEU A 135 -1.99 31.82 -14.07
CA LEU A 135 -1.98 32.94 -15.02
C LEU A 135 -3.35 33.10 -15.70
N ILE A 136 -3.97 31.98 -16.12
CA ILE A 136 -5.32 31.99 -16.69
C ILE A 136 -6.30 32.57 -15.68
N GLN A 137 -6.27 32.12 -14.42
CA GLN A 137 -7.17 32.62 -13.39
C GLN A 137 -7.01 34.12 -13.12
N LYS A 138 -5.78 34.64 -13.15
CA LYS A 138 -5.55 36.09 -13.06
C LYS A 138 -6.13 36.86 -14.25
N LEU A 139 -5.96 36.33 -15.46
CA LEU A 139 -6.52 36.96 -16.66
C LEU A 139 -8.05 36.96 -16.63
N GLU A 140 -8.67 35.88 -16.13
CA GLU A 140 -10.11 35.81 -15.90
C GLU A 140 -10.59 36.87 -14.88
N ASP A 141 -9.88 37.01 -13.75
CA ASP A 141 -10.18 38.02 -12.73
C ASP A 141 -10.04 39.45 -13.27
N ASP A 142 -9.01 39.73 -14.07
CA ASP A 142 -8.77 41.04 -14.65
C ASP A 142 -9.79 41.39 -15.74
N ILE A 143 -10.22 40.40 -16.54
CA ILE A 143 -11.34 40.55 -17.48
C ILE A 143 -12.62 40.89 -16.70
N LEU A 144 -12.92 40.14 -15.63
CA LEU A 144 -14.12 40.36 -14.81
C LEU A 144 -14.15 41.77 -14.20
N LYS A 145 -13.02 42.25 -13.67
CA LYS A 145 -12.88 43.63 -13.18
C LYS A 145 -13.06 44.66 -14.30
N GLY A 146 -12.50 44.41 -15.48
CA GLY A 146 -12.66 45.27 -16.66
C GLY A 146 -14.12 45.44 -17.10
N TYR A 147 -14.92 44.35 -17.07
CA TYR A 147 -16.35 44.40 -17.38
C TYR A 147 -17.15 45.20 -16.33
N SER A 148 -16.87 45.02 -15.03
CA SER A 148 -17.54 45.77 -13.94
C SER A 148 -17.28 47.30 -13.99
N SER A 149 -16.14 47.71 -14.57
CA SER A 149 -15.80 49.12 -14.75
C SER A 149 -16.54 49.74 -15.95
N LYS A 150 -16.90 48.92 -16.95
CA LYS A 150 -17.63 49.36 -18.15
C LYS A 150 -19.12 49.54 -17.89
N GLU A 151 -19.74 48.77 -16.99
CA GLU A 151 -21.12 48.99 -16.53
C GLU A 151 -21.30 50.29 -15.75
N ARG A 152 -20.35 50.66 -14.87
CA ARG A 152 -20.36 51.99 -14.21
C ARG A 152 -20.18 53.15 -15.18
N LYS A 153 -19.41 52.94 -16.25
CA LYS A 153 -19.20 53.96 -17.30
C LYS A 153 -20.40 54.05 -18.25
N GLY A 154 -21.09 52.95 -18.51
CA GLY A 154 -22.35 52.91 -19.27
C GLY A 154 -23.52 53.57 -18.55
N ALA A 155 -23.60 53.44 -17.21
CA ALA A 155 -24.58 54.16 -16.41
C ALA A 155 -24.37 55.69 -16.43
N LEU A 156 -23.11 56.16 -16.40
CA LEU A 156 -22.78 57.59 -16.56
C LEU A 156 -22.98 58.12 -17.99
N PHE A 157 -22.90 57.25 -19.00
CA PHE A 157 -23.09 57.65 -20.40
C PHE A 157 -24.58 57.83 -20.73
N ASN A 158 -25.46 56.98 -20.19
CA ASN A 158 -26.92 57.11 -20.36
C ASN A 158 -27.52 58.35 -19.66
N GLU A 159 -26.89 58.86 -18.60
CA GLU A 159 -27.34 60.10 -17.92
C GLU A 159 -26.93 61.37 -18.68
N TRP A 160 -25.89 61.29 -19.52
CA TRP A 160 -25.46 62.41 -20.37
C TRP A 160 -26.26 62.49 -21.69
N GLU A 161 -26.79 61.36 -22.19
CA GLU A 161 -27.54 61.30 -23.45
C GLU A 161 -28.98 61.83 -23.35
N PHE A 162 -29.51 62.07 -22.15
CA PHE A 162 -30.86 62.67 -21.97
C PHE A 162 -30.85 64.22 -21.89
N SER A 163 -29.68 64.87 -21.94
CA SER A 163 -29.57 66.34 -21.88
C SER A 163 -29.23 67.03 -23.21
N GLU A 164 -29.09 66.30 -24.31
CA GLU A 164 -28.71 66.88 -25.62
C GLU A 164 -29.69 66.51 -26.76
N ALA A 165 -30.94 66.17 -26.43
CA ALA A 165 -32.03 66.03 -27.40
C ALA A 165 -32.72 67.38 -27.62
N GLY A 166 -32.03 68.31 -28.27
CA GLY A 166 -32.59 69.61 -28.60
C GLY A 166 -31.67 70.43 -29.49
N VAL A 167 -31.61 70.11 -30.78
CA VAL A 167 -31.64 71.02 -31.95
C VAL A 167 -31.57 70.17 -33.22
N ALA A 168 -32.52 70.42 -34.11
CA ALA A 168 -32.77 69.72 -35.36
C ALA A 168 -32.08 70.41 -36.55
N GLU A 169 -31.79 69.60 -37.59
CA GLU A 169 -31.70 69.92 -39.04
C GLU A 169 -30.56 70.85 -39.54
N GLN A 170 -29.94 70.72 -40.73
CA GLN A 170 -30.15 69.93 -41.95
C GLN A 170 -28.89 70.07 -42.86
N SER A 171 -28.80 69.22 -43.89
CA SER A 171 -28.17 69.38 -45.22
C SER A 171 -26.94 68.53 -45.60
N GLU A 172 -27.11 67.85 -46.74
CA GLU A 172 -26.24 66.90 -47.42
C GLU A 172 -25.31 67.58 -48.45
N ALA A 173 -24.14 66.96 -48.72
CA ALA A 173 -23.68 66.49 -50.05
C ALA A 173 -22.15 66.59 -50.31
N MET A 174 -21.59 65.42 -50.62
CA MET A 174 -20.49 65.10 -51.56
C MET A 174 -19.00 65.42 -51.28
N ASP A 175 -18.29 64.28 -51.13
CA ASP A 175 -17.06 63.84 -51.82
C ASP A 175 -15.65 64.12 -51.23
N GLN A 176 -15.01 63.00 -50.90
CA GLN A 176 -13.58 62.69 -50.74
C GLN A 176 -12.69 63.55 -49.84
N LYS A 177 -12.46 63.05 -48.61
CA LYS A 177 -11.12 62.58 -48.17
C LYS A 177 -11.14 61.86 -46.81
N HIS A 178 -10.49 60.70 -46.80
CA HIS A 178 -9.93 59.98 -45.65
C HIS A 178 -10.85 59.03 -44.86
N VAL A 179 -11.01 57.80 -45.36
CA VAL A 179 -11.36 56.61 -44.56
C VAL A 179 -10.15 55.68 -44.52
N PRO A 180 -9.39 55.63 -43.40
CA PRO A 180 -8.46 54.55 -43.11
C PRO A 180 -9.01 53.52 -42.10
N SER A 181 -10.29 53.59 -41.70
CA SER A 181 -10.77 52.81 -40.54
C SER A 181 -11.19 51.37 -40.87
N ASP A 182 -11.84 51.10 -42.00
CA ASP A 182 -12.46 49.78 -42.25
C ASP A 182 -11.44 48.68 -42.60
N GLN A 183 -10.33 49.05 -43.25
CA GLN A 183 -9.29 48.09 -43.63
C GLN A 183 -8.43 47.66 -42.41
N GLU A 184 -8.22 48.57 -41.46
CA GLU A 184 -7.57 48.27 -40.17
C GLU A 184 -8.47 47.40 -39.29
N GLN A 185 -9.78 47.65 -39.26
CA GLN A 185 -10.74 46.82 -38.52
C GLN A 185 -10.81 45.39 -39.09
N SER A 186 -10.82 45.23 -40.42
CA SER A 186 -10.76 43.90 -41.07
C SER A 186 -9.45 43.16 -40.80
N SER A 187 -8.32 43.88 -40.83
CA SER A 187 -7.00 43.34 -40.47
C SER A 187 -6.94 42.89 -39.01
N MET A 188 -7.47 43.71 -38.09
CA MET A 188 -7.55 43.41 -36.66
C MET A 188 -8.45 42.19 -36.38
N LEU A 189 -9.62 42.10 -37.03
CA LEU A 189 -10.50 40.95 -36.92
C LEU A 189 -9.86 39.66 -37.46
N LYS A 190 -9.07 39.75 -38.55
CA LYS A 190 -8.31 38.60 -39.08
C LYS A 190 -7.23 38.13 -38.12
N VAL A 191 -6.52 39.07 -37.47
CA VAL A 191 -5.55 38.76 -36.42
C VAL A 191 -6.24 38.10 -35.22
N ILE A 192 -7.37 38.64 -34.75
CA ILE A 192 -8.15 38.06 -33.64
C ILE A 192 -8.66 36.66 -33.99
N CYS A 193 -9.17 36.43 -35.20
CA CYS A 193 -9.57 35.10 -35.66
C CYS A 193 -8.40 34.12 -35.65
N SER A 194 -7.23 34.53 -36.15
CA SER A 194 -6.02 33.67 -36.14
C SER A 194 -5.53 33.35 -34.73
N GLN A 195 -5.62 34.31 -33.80
CA GLN A 195 -5.28 34.11 -32.39
C GLN A 195 -6.27 33.15 -31.72
N ARG A 196 -7.57 33.37 -31.91
CA ARG A 196 -8.64 32.48 -31.43
C ARG A 196 -8.45 31.05 -31.94
N ASP A 197 -8.12 30.88 -33.21
CA ASP A 197 -7.95 29.57 -33.81
C ASP A 197 -6.69 28.87 -33.28
N ARG A 198 -5.62 29.64 -32.99
CA ARG A 198 -4.43 29.14 -32.30
C ARG A 198 -4.71 28.73 -30.85
N PHE A 199 -5.53 29.49 -30.13
CA PHE A 199 -5.96 29.12 -28.78
C PHE A 199 -6.86 27.87 -28.79
N ARG A 200 -7.80 27.75 -29.74
CA ARG A 200 -8.60 26.53 -29.93
C ARG A 200 -7.75 25.31 -30.31
N ALA A 201 -6.70 25.49 -31.09
CA ALA A 201 -5.78 24.41 -31.42
C ALA A 201 -5.03 23.92 -30.17
N ARG A 202 -4.48 24.84 -29.36
CA ARG A 202 -3.82 24.52 -28.09
C ARG A 202 -4.78 23.89 -27.08
N LEU A 203 -6.01 24.38 -26.98
CA LEU A 203 -7.02 23.82 -26.08
C LEU A 203 -7.32 22.36 -26.43
N ARG A 204 -7.51 22.05 -27.72
CA ARG A 204 -7.74 20.69 -28.20
C ARG A 204 -6.54 19.77 -27.94
N GLU A 205 -5.32 20.27 -28.16
CA GLU A 205 -4.09 19.52 -27.89
C GLU A 205 -3.96 19.17 -26.39
N THR A 206 -4.19 20.15 -25.51
CA THR A 206 -4.17 19.93 -24.05
C THR A 206 -5.31 19.01 -23.58
N GLU A 207 -6.51 19.12 -24.15
CA GLU A 207 -7.62 18.19 -23.88
C GLU A 207 -7.28 16.76 -24.30
N GLU A 208 -6.64 16.57 -25.45
CA GLU A 208 -6.17 15.27 -25.91
C GLU A 208 -5.06 14.71 -25.01
N GLU A 209 -4.12 15.54 -24.57
CA GLU A 209 -3.07 15.14 -23.61
C GLU A 209 -3.67 14.72 -22.27
N ILE A 210 -4.65 15.47 -21.74
CA ILE A 210 -5.37 15.09 -20.52
C ILE A 210 -6.08 13.75 -20.72
N ARG A 211 -6.71 13.53 -21.88
CA ARG A 211 -7.35 12.24 -22.20
C ARG A 211 -6.34 11.10 -22.21
N ARG A 212 -5.19 11.28 -22.87
CA ARG A 212 -4.11 10.27 -22.93
C ARG A 212 -3.52 9.98 -21.54
N LEU A 213 -3.32 11.01 -20.71
CA LEU A 213 -2.82 10.83 -19.35
C LEU A 213 -3.83 10.09 -18.46
N LYS A 214 -5.13 10.40 -18.57
CA LYS A 214 -6.18 9.67 -17.86
C LYS A 214 -6.24 8.20 -18.26
N GLU A 215 -6.14 7.91 -19.56
CA GLU A 215 -6.07 6.53 -20.07
C GLU A 215 -4.84 5.79 -19.51
N LYS A 216 -3.68 6.46 -19.49
CA LYS A 216 -2.45 5.89 -18.93
C LYS A 216 -2.55 5.63 -17.43
N ILE A 217 -3.18 6.53 -16.67
CA ILE A 217 -3.45 6.33 -15.24
C ILE A 217 -4.37 5.12 -15.04
N GLY A 218 -5.42 4.98 -15.84
CA GLY A 218 -6.31 3.82 -15.81
C GLY A 218 -5.54 2.52 -16.07
N PHE A 219 -4.79 2.47 -17.18
CA PHE A 219 -3.97 1.31 -17.54
C PHE A 219 -2.97 0.93 -16.44
N LEU A 220 -2.22 1.89 -15.89
CA LEU A 220 -1.26 1.63 -14.82
C LEU A 220 -1.95 1.18 -13.53
N THR A 221 -3.16 1.68 -13.24
CA THR A 221 -3.93 1.26 -12.07
C THR A 221 -4.37 -0.19 -12.21
N ASP A 222 -4.87 -0.59 -13.38
CA ASP A 222 -5.28 -1.96 -13.68
C ASP A 222 -4.08 -2.93 -13.65
N GLU A 223 -2.94 -2.52 -14.20
CA GLU A 223 -1.71 -3.32 -14.18
C GLU A 223 -1.16 -3.49 -12.74
N LEU A 224 -1.27 -2.44 -11.92
CA LEU A 224 -0.90 -2.47 -10.51
C LEU A 224 -1.85 -3.40 -9.71
N GLU A 225 -3.16 -3.35 -9.97
CA GLU A 225 -4.12 -4.26 -9.36
C GLU A 225 -3.88 -5.71 -9.76
N LYS A 226 -3.64 -5.97 -11.05
CA LYS A 226 -3.29 -7.29 -11.57
C LYS A 226 -2.02 -7.83 -10.92
N THR A 227 -0.97 -7.01 -10.84
CA THR A 227 0.30 -7.37 -10.20
C THR A 227 0.10 -7.66 -8.71
N LYS A 228 -0.72 -6.86 -8.00
CA LYS A 228 -1.08 -7.13 -6.60
C LYS A 228 -1.79 -8.48 -6.44
N ALA A 229 -2.76 -8.78 -7.30
CA ALA A 229 -3.48 -10.06 -7.27
C ALA A 229 -2.54 -11.25 -7.52
N ASP A 230 -1.64 -11.12 -8.48
CA ASP A 230 -0.64 -12.15 -8.79
C ASP A 230 0.38 -12.32 -7.66
N ASN A 231 0.80 -11.23 -7.00
CA ASN A 231 1.66 -11.29 -5.81
C ASN A 231 0.98 -12.02 -4.64
N VAL A 232 -0.31 -11.79 -4.40
CA VAL A 232 -1.07 -12.51 -3.35
C VAL A 232 -1.17 -14.00 -3.68
N LYS A 233 -1.42 -14.37 -4.94
CA LYS A 233 -1.42 -15.77 -5.37
C LYS A 233 -0.03 -16.41 -5.22
N LEU A 234 1.03 -15.69 -5.56
CA LEU A 234 2.40 -16.16 -5.42
C LEU A 234 2.74 -16.39 -3.94
N TYR A 235 2.36 -15.46 -3.06
CA TYR A 235 2.47 -15.64 -1.62
C TYR A 235 1.75 -16.92 -1.15
N GLY A 236 0.52 -17.14 -1.62
CA GLY A 236 -0.23 -18.37 -1.32
C GLY A 236 0.46 -19.65 -1.79
N LYS A 237 1.09 -19.63 -2.98
CA LYS A 237 1.88 -20.76 -3.49
C LYS A 237 3.13 -21.00 -2.64
N ILE A 238 3.86 -19.94 -2.29
CA ILE A 238 5.05 -20.01 -1.42
C ILE A 238 4.66 -20.60 -0.06
N ARG A 239 3.56 -20.12 0.53
CA ARG A 239 3.06 -20.60 1.82
C ARG A 239 2.60 -22.05 1.76
N TYR A 240 1.90 -22.46 0.69
CA TYR A 240 1.52 -23.86 0.48
C TYR A 240 2.74 -24.77 0.36
N VAL A 241 3.75 -24.37 -0.41
CA VAL A 241 5.00 -25.12 -0.56
C VAL A 241 5.78 -25.14 0.76
N GLN A 242 5.85 -24.03 1.50
CA GLN A 242 6.46 -23.97 2.82
C GLN A 242 5.76 -24.87 3.82
N ASP A 243 4.43 -24.80 3.96
CA ASP A 243 3.65 -25.66 4.87
C ASP A 243 3.79 -27.14 4.50
N TYR A 244 3.73 -27.48 3.21
CA TYR A 244 3.91 -28.85 2.73
C TYR A 244 5.32 -29.38 2.99
N ASN A 245 6.34 -28.51 2.87
CA ASN A 245 7.72 -28.86 3.20
C ASN A 245 7.90 -28.96 4.72
N HIS A 246 7.24 -28.10 5.51
CA HIS A 246 7.27 -28.14 6.97
C HIS A 246 6.61 -29.43 7.52
N ASP A 247 5.51 -29.90 6.93
CA ASP A 247 4.85 -31.15 7.30
C ASP A 247 5.73 -32.39 7.03
N LYS A 248 6.56 -32.37 5.97
CA LYS A 248 7.56 -33.44 5.74
C LYS A 248 8.69 -33.45 6.78
N VAL A 249 9.02 -32.31 7.37
CA VAL A 249 10.13 -32.19 8.33
C VAL A 249 9.71 -32.51 9.77
N VAL A 250 8.42 -32.43 10.11
CA VAL A 250 7.92 -32.72 11.48
C VAL A 250 7.97 -34.22 11.84
N SER A 251 8.16 -35.13 10.87
CA SER A 251 8.30 -36.56 11.17
C SER A 251 9.74 -37.02 11.52
N ARG A 252 10.74 -36.13 11.52
CA ARG A 252 12.13 -36.47 11.91
C ARG A 252 12.79 -35.37 12.76
N GLY A 253 12.61 -35.49 14.08
CA GLY A 253 13.62 -35.15 15.09
C GLY A 253 14.08 -33.69 15.22
N SER A 254 13.88 -33.14 16.43
CA SER A 254 14.56 -31.97 17.01
C SER A 254 14.36 -30.61 16.32
N LYS A 255 13.42 -29.83 16.89
CA LYS A 255 13.33 -28.38 16.76
C LYS A 255 14.66 -27.73 17.18
N LYS A 256 15.41 -27.21 16.21
CA LYS A 256 16.37 -26.13 16.44
C LYS A 256 15.74 -24.87 15.84
N TYR A 257 15.38 -23.91 16.70
CA TYR A 257 14.98 -22.58 16.29
C TYR A 257 16.17 -21.96 15.54
N VAL A 258 16.09 -21.94 14.21
CA VAL A 258 16.95 -21.09 13.40
C VAL A 258 16.22 -19.76 13.32
N GLU A 259 16.71 -18.83 14.12
CA GLU A 259 16.34 -17.42 14.06
C GLU A 259 16.82 -16.89 12.71
N ASP A 260 15.86 -16.45 11.90
CA ASP A 260 16.06 -15.98 10.53
C ASP A 260 16.65 -14.56 10.55
N VAL A 261 17.98 -14.47 10.44
CA VAL A 261 18.78 -13.24 10.61
C VAL A 261 18.81 -12.37 9.33
N GLU A 262 17.97 -12.63 8.33
CA GLU A 262 17.96 -11.84 7.06
C GLU A 262 16.67 -11.04 6.78
N SER A 263 15.70 -11.02 7.68
CA SER A 263 14.34 -10.50 7.41
C SER A 263 14.12 -8.98 7.55
N GLY A 264 15.16 -8.19 7.83
CA GLY A 264 15.00 -6.77 8.23
C GLY A 264 14.35 -5.82 7.21
N PHE A 265 14.39 -6.14 5.90
CA PHE A 265 13.83 -5.29 4.83
C PHE A 265 12.74 -5.99 4.00
N SER A 266 12.76 -7.33 3.90
CA SER A 266 11.74 -8.12 3.20
C SER A 266 10.46 -8.29 4.02
N SER A 267 10.57 -8.25 5.35
CA SER A 267 9.46 -8.46 6.29
C SER A 267 8.27 -7.54 6.03
N ASP A 268 8.48 -6.27 5.71
CA ASP A 268 7.37 -5.31 5.56
C ASP A 268 6.52 -5.59 4.32
N VAL A 269 7.16 -5.93 3.21
CA VAL A 269 6.48 -6.29 1.95
C VAL A 269 5.80 -7.63 2.11
N GLU A 270 6.49 -8.61 2.68
CA GLU A 270 5.95 -9.93 2.97
C GLU A 270 4.77 -9.88 3.94
N SER A 271 4.88 -9.12 5.04
CA SER A 271 3.83 -8.90 6.03
C SER A 271 2.59 -8.26 5.43
N LYS A 272 2.76 -7.34 4.47
CA LYS A 272 1.65 -6.72 3.75
C LYS A 272 0.87 -7.76 2.93
N TYR A 273 1.56 -8.59 2.14
CA TYR A 273 0.89 -9.60 1.32
C TYR A 273 0.37 -10.78 2.15
N LYS A 274 1.09 -11.15 3.22
CA LYS A 274 0.64 -12.09 4.24
C LYS A 274 -0.70 -11.70 4.83
N LYS A 275 -0.83 -10.44 5.28
CA LYS A 275 -2.06 -9.92 5.85
C LYS A 275 -3.21 -9.97 4.85
N ILE A 276 -2.97 -9.53 3.61
CA ILE A 276 -4.00 -9.56 2.54
C ILE A 276 -4.46 -11.00 2.28
N TYR A 277 -3.52 -11.95 2.24
CA TYR A 277 -3.81 -13.37 2.02
C TYR A 277 -4.57 -14.02 3.19
N GLU A 278 -4.15 -13.76 4.44
CA GLU A 278 -4.84 -14.25 5.64
C GLU A 278 -6.26 -13.68 5.77
N ASP A 279 -6.44 -12.39 5.43
CA ASP A 279 -7.74 -11.74 5.39
C ASP A 279 -8.67 -12.36 4.33
N ASP A 280 -8.14 -12.73 3.16
CA ASP A 280 -8.90 -13.37 2.06
C ASP A 280 -9.24 -14.84 2.34
N ILE A 281 -8.37 -15.57 3.04
CA ILE A 281 -8.57 -17.01 3.33
C ILE A 281 -9.46 -17.27 4.53
N ASN A 282 -9.52 -16.35 5.50
CA ASN A 282 -10.24 -16.61 6.73
C ASN A 282 -11.76 -16.40 6.54
N PRO A 283 -12.57 -17.48 6.50
CA PRO A 283 -14.02 -17.37 6.30
C PRO A 283 -14.71 -16.62 7.44
N PHE A 284 -14.09 -16.61 8.62
CA PHE A 284 -14.59 -15.88 9.80
C PHE A 284 -14.12 -14.43 9.86
N ALA A 285 -13.08 -14.01 9.13
CA ALA A 285 -12.67 -12.61 9.09
C ALA A 285 -13.67 -11.77 8.29
N ALA A 286 -14.07 -12.25 7.10
CA ALA A 286 -15.12 -11.63 6.31
C ALA A 286 -16.47 -11.63 7.05
N PHE A 287 -16.81 -12.75 7.71
CA PHE A 287 -18.04 -12.86 8.50
C PHE A 287 -18.04 -11.97 9.75
N SER A 288 -16.98 -11.98 10.56
CA SER A 288 -16.89 -11.14 11.78
C SER A 288 -16.81 -9.65 11.45
N LYS A 289 -16.17 -9.26 10.34
CA LYS A 289 -16.19 -7.89 9.84
C LYS A 289 -17.60 -7.47 9.43
N LYS A 290 -18.32 -8.33 8.71
CA LYS A 290 -19.71 -8.12 8.28
C LYS A 290 -20.68 -8.09 9.46
N GLU A 291 -20.51 -8.97 10.44
CA GLU A 291 -21.28 -9.01 11.69
C GLU A 291 -21.02 -7.75 12.53
N ARG A 292 -19.77 -7.32 12.66
CA ARG A 292 -19.42 -6.07 13.36
C ARG A 292 -20.02 -4.85 12.66
N GLU A 293 -20.02 -4.82 11.32
CA GLU A 293 -20.65 -3.76 10.55
C GLU A 293 -22.17 -3.77 10.66
N GLN A 294 -22.81 -4.94 10.70
CA GLN A 294 -24.24 -5.08 10.96
C GLN A 294 -24.59 -4.63 12.38
N ARG A 295 -23.83 -5.07 13.39
CA ARG A 295 -23.96 -4.60 14.77
C ARG A 295 -23.82 -3.08 14.86
N ILE A 296 -22.88 -2.47 14.13
CA ILE A 296 -22.72 -1.00 14.09
C ILE A 296 -23.89 -0.31 13.37
N LYS A 297 -24.51 -0.96 12.39
CA LYS A 297 -25.70 -0.46 11.68
C LYS A 297 -26.99 -0.64 12.50
N ASP A 298 -27.06 -1.67 13.34
CA ASP A 298 -28.18 -1.97 14.25
C ASP A 298 -28.12 -1.13 15.54
N LEU A 299 -27.02 -0.41 15.80
CA LEU A 299 -26.94 0.54 16.91
C LEU A 299 -27.81 1.76 16.62
N GLY A 300 -28.58 2.16 17.64
CA GLY A 300 -29.41 3.36 17.59
C GLY A 300 -28.59 4.62 17.24
N ILE A 301 -29.26 5.60 16.65
CA ILE A 301 -28.64 6.85 16.14
C ILE A 301 -27.76 7.53 17.22
N ARG A 302 -28.16 7.48 18.50
CA ARG A 302 -27.36 8.03 19.63
C ARG A 302 -26.07 7.25 19.87
N ASP A 303 -26.08 5.93 19.85
CA ASP A 303 -24.89 5.10 20.07
C ASP A 303 -23.91 5.20 18.89
N ARG A 304 -24.43 5.37 17.68
CA ARG A 304 -23.61 5.56 16.48
C ARG A 304 -22.82 6.87 16.51
N ILE A 305 -23.44 7.95 16.98
CA ILE A 305 -22.79 9.24 17.15
C ILE A 305 -21.73 9.14 18.26
N THR A 306 -22.05 8.55 19.41
CA THR A 306 -21.08 8.37 20.51
C THR A 306 -19.87 7.54 20.11
N LEU A 307 -20.07 6.43 19.39
CA LEU A 307 -18.97 5.59 18.90
C LEU A 307 -18.14 6.29 17.81
N SER A 308 -18.79 7.07 16.94
CA SER A 308 -18.10 7.88 15.92
C SER A 308 -17.24 8.97 16.56
N SER A 309 -17.82 9.75 17.50
CA SER A 309 -17.11 10.78 18.24
C SER A 309 -15.99 10.20 19.11
N GLY A 310 -16.23 9.07 19.77
CA GLY A 310 -15.22 8.35 20.55
C GLY A 310 -14.06 7.85 19.70
N ARG A 311 -14.34 7.22 18.55
CA ARG A 311 -13.28 6.81 17.61
C ARG A 311 -12.51 7.99 17.03
N PHE A 312 -13.19 9.11 16.75
CA PHE A 312 -12.55 10.32 16.24
C PHE A 312 -11.59 10.94 17.26
N LEU A 313 -12.00 11.04 18.52
CA LEU A 313 -11.16 11.56 19.61
C LEU A 313 -9.97 10.63 19.93
N LEU A 314 -10.18 9.31 19.92
CA LEU A 314 -9.11 8.35 20.24
C LEU A 314 -8.18 8.04 19.07
N GLY A 315 -8.68 8.12 17.84
CA GLY A 315 -7.94 7.75 16.62
C GLY A 315 -7.01 8.83 16.08
N ASN A 316 -7.28 10.11 16.36
CA ASN A 316 -6.47 11.21 15.83
C ASN A 316 -5.59 11.85 16.93
N LYS A 317 -4.28 11.92 16.70
CA LYS A 317 -3.31 12.51 17.65
C LYS A 317 -3.63 13.98 17.97
N TYR A 318 -4.11 14.74 16.99
CA TYR A 318 -4.48 16.15 17.17
C TYR A 318 -5.76 16.32 17.98
N ALA A 319 -6.75 15.44 17.77
CA ALA A 319 -8.01 15.46 18.52
C ALA A 319 -7.78 15.16 20.01
N ARG A 320 -6.85 14.25 20.32
CA ARG A 320 -6.44 13.94 21.70
C ARG A 320 -5.79 15.12 22.40
N THR A 321 -4.85 15.79 21.71
CA THR A 321 -4.18 16.98 22.25
C THR A 321 -5.17 18.13 22.46
N PHE A 322 -6.08 18.35 21.51
CA PHE A 322 -7.13 19.35 21.62
C PHE A 322 -8.05 19.08 22.82
N ALA A 323 -8.53 17.83 22.99
CA ALA A 323 -9.37 17.46 24.12
C ALA A 323 -8.67 17.64 25.49
N PHE A 324 -7.37 17.35 25.57
CA PHE A 324 -6.57 17.55 26.78
C PHE A 324 -6.43 19.03 27.16
N PHE A 325 -6.14 19.91 26.19
CA PHE A 325 -6.09 21.34 26.47
C PHE A 325 -7.47 21.93 26.76
N TYR A 326 -8.52 21.41 26.11
CA TYR A 326 -9.89 21.81 26.38
C TYR A 326 -10.31 21.48 27.81
N THR A 327 -10.00 20.28 28.33
CA THR A 327 -10.31 19.92 29.72
C THR A 327 -9.50 20.78 30.69
N ILE A 328 -8.21 21.01 30.45
CA ILE A 328 -7.40 21.90 31.30
C ILE A 328 -7.96 23.32 31.31
N GLY A 329 -8.30 23.87 30.15
CA GLY A 329 -8.89 25.20 30.04
C GLY A 329 -10.21 25.30 30.80
N LEU A 330 -11.05 24.26 30.71
CA LEU A 330 -12.30 24.19 31.46
C LEU A 330 -12.06 24.15 32.97
N HIS A 331 -11.05 23.40 33.44
CA HIS A 331 -10.68 23.38 34.85
C HIS A 331 -10.19 24.75 35.32
N VAL A 332 -9.28 25.40 34.57
CA VAL A 332 -8.80 26.75 34.89
C VAL A 332 -9.97 27.74 34.97
N LEU A 333 -10.92 27.65 34.04
CA LEU A 333 -12.11 28.50 34.03
C LEU A 333 -13.00 28.26 35.26
N VAL A 334 -13.26 27.00 35.62
CA VAL A 334 -14.02 26.65 36.82
C VAL A 334 -13.31 27.11 38.09
N PHE A 335 -12.00 26.88 38.22
CA PHE A 335 -11.21 27.37 39.34
C PHE A 335 -11.21 28.90 39.43
N THR A 336 -11.14 29.60 38.29
CA THR A 336 -11.22 31.07 38.26
C THR A 336 -12.60 31.56 38.69
N CYS A 337 -13.67 30.88 38.25
CA CYS A 337 -15.04 31.20 38.65
C CYS A 337 -15.26 30.99 40.16
N LEU A 338 -14.79 29.85 40.69
CA LEU A 338 -14.83 29.54 42.12
C LEU A 338 -13.98 30.51 42.95
N TYR A 339 -12.80 30.87 42.45
CA TYR A 339 -11.94 31.86 43.11
C TYR A 339 -12.60 33.24 43.15
N ARG A 340 -13.23 33.68 42.05
CA ARG A 340 -13.98 34.93 41.99
C ARG A 340 -15.21 34.91 42.92
N MET A 341 -15.97 33.82 42.95
CA MET A 341 -17.09 33.66 43.88
C MET A 341 -16.62 33.63 45.34
N SER A 342 -15.52 32.94 45.64
CA SER A 342 -14.91 32.93 46.96
C SER A 342 -14.45 34.33 47.38
N ALA A 343 -13.72 35.05 46.52
CA ALA A 343 -13.27 36.41 46.79
C ALA A 343 -14.45 37.38 47.02
N LEU A 344 -15.54 37.25 46.25
CA LEU A 344 -16.77 38.01 46.46
C LEU A 344 -17.47 37.64 47.78
N SER A 345 -17.46 36.36 48.15
CA SER A 345 -17.99 35.88 49.44
C SER A 345 -17.17 36.37 50.63
N TYR A 346 -15.84 36.44 50.50
CA TYR A 346 -14.95 37.01 51.53
C TYR A 346 -15.19 38.50 51.74
N LEU A 347 -15.40 39.29 50.68
CA LEU A 347 -15.79 40.70 50.82
C LEU A 347 -17.18 40.87 51.45
N SER A 348 -18.11 39.95 51.19
CA SER A 348 -19.46 39.98 51.76
C SER A 348 -19.46 39.68 53.28
N HIS A 349 -18.58 38.79 53.76
CA HIS A 349 -18.43 38.49 55.20
C HIS A 349 -17.43 39.42 55.93
N GLY A 350 -16.57 40.16 55.22
CA GLY A 350 -15.60 41.08 55.81
C GLY A 350 -16.17 42.43 56.27
N ALA A 351 -17.47 42.67 56.08
CA ALA A 351 -18.13 43.94 56.39
C ALA A 351 -18.75 44.00 57.80
N GLU A 352 -18.61 42.95 58.64
CA GLU A 352 -19.30 42.90 59.94
C GLU A 352 -18.41 42.58 61.15
N GLU A 353 -17.18 43.10 61.22
CA GLU A 353 -16.46 43.19 62.50
C GLU A 353 -15.84 44.58 62.71
N THR A 354 -16.67 45.50 63.21
CA THR A 354 -16.21 46.64 64.01
C THR A 354 -16.49 46.35 65.49
N PRO A 355 -15.50 46.40 66.39
CA PRO A 355 -15.76 46.66 67.80
C PRO A 355 -15.56 48.14 68.08
N VAL A 356 -16.68 48.75 68.47
CA VAL A 356 -16.88 50.10 68.99
C VAL A 356 -16.41 50.13 70.47
N THR A 357 -15.46 51.04 70.77
CA THR A 357 -15.26 51.89 71.99
C THR A 357 -15.40 51.25 73.39
N GLU A 358 -14.60 51.52 74.44
CA GLU A 358 -14.54 52.76 75.25
C GLU A 358 -13.53 52.60 76.43
N THR A 359 -12.67 53.60 76.61
CA THR A 359 -12.49 54.41 77.84
C THR A 359 -12.35 53.74 79.22
N THR A 360 -11.17 53.89 79.86
CA THR A 360 -11.00 54.38 81.27
C THR A 360 -9.51 54.52 81.63
N THR A 361 -8.96 55.73 81.69
CA THR A 361 -7.82 56.04 82.56
C THR A 361 -8.30 56.94 83.69
N ASN A 362 -8.38 56.33 84.87
CA ASN A 362 -8.57 56.98 86.16
C ASN A 362 -7.31 57.77 86.51
N LEU A 363 -7.46 59.04 86.90
CA LEU A 363 -6.46 59.81 87.63
C LEU A 363 -6.54 59.47 89.13
N PRO A 364 -5.39 59.34 89.82
CA PRO A 364 -5.34 59.79 91.19
C PRO A 364 -4.16 60.73 91.47
N ARG A 365 -4.53 61.83 92.16
CA ARG A 365 -3.74 62.77 92.96
C ARG A 365 -3.05 63.95 92.29
#